data_AF-A0A2D6P227-F1
#
_entry.id   AF-A0A2D6P227-F1
#
_cell.length_a   1.000
_cell.length_b   1.000
_cell.length_c   1.000
_cell.angle_alpha   90.00
_cell.angle_beta   90.00
_cell.angle_gamma   90.00
#
_symmetry.space_group_name_H-M   'P 1'
#
loop_
_entity.id
_entity.type
_entity.pdbx_description
1 polymer ?
#
loop_
_entity_poly.entity_id
_entity_poly.type
_entity_poly.pdbx_seq_one_letter_code
_entity_poly.pdbx_strand_id
1 'polypeptide(L)'
;FNNMLILALVLSYVFRFIFAAPGAVFISGNVNIERNGRISAAGPITNLILAFVFLLFFVILNSIGLYNFETFVGRIIAFGFFINSWLALFNMIPFWNFDGKKIFLWNKTVYLVIVAVGVMFSFFISPSIFPFSF
;
A
#
# COMPACT_ATOMS: atom_id res chain seq x y z
N PHE A 1 -14.97 -20.69 -15.17
CA PHE A 1 -14.64 -19.35 -14.62
C PHE A 1 -15.87 -18.63 -14.04
N ASN A 2 -16.94 -18.42 -14.81
CA ASN A 2 -18.13 -17.70 -14.32
C ASN A 2 -18.82 -18.33 -13.09
N ASN A 3 -18.87 -19.66 -13.01
CA ASN A 3 -19.52 -20.36 -11.89
C ASN A 3 -18.79 -20.18 -10.55
N MET A 4 -17.47 -19.93 -10.58
CA MET A 4 -16.67 -19.71 -9.37
C MET A 4 -16.81 -18.28 -8.84
N LEU A 5 -16.99 -17.31 -9.74
CA LEU A 5 -17.25 -15.91 -9.36
C LEU A 5 -18.61 -15.76 -8.71
N ILE A 6 -19.63 -16.44 -9.23
CA ILE A 6 -20.98 -16.44 -8.66
C ILE A 6 -20.97 -17.09 -7.27
N LEU A 7 -20.24 -18.20 -7.10
CA LEU A 7 -20.10 -18.85 -5.79
C LEU A 7 -19.37 -17.94 -4.77
N ALA A 8 -18.31 -17.25 -5.17
CA ALA A 8 -17.59 -16.31 -4.31
C ALA A 8 -18.45 -15.11 -3.90
N LEU A 9 -19.31 -14.61 -4.81
CA LEU A 9 -20.24 -13.51 -4.55
C LEU A 9 -21.32 -13.92 -3.55
N VAL A 10 -21.91 -15.12 -3.71
CA VAL A 10 -22.93 -15.65 -2.80
C VAL A 10 -22.33 -15.90 -1.40
N LEU A 11 -21.13 -16.47 -1.32
CA LEU A 11 -20.43 -16.69 -0.06
C LEU A 11 -20.08 -15.37 0.66
N SER A 12 -19.67 -14.34 -0.08
CA SER A 12 -19.43 -12.99 0.46
C SER A 12 -20.67 -12.40 1.11
N TYR A 13 -21.81 -12.53 0.43
CA TYR A 13 -23.08 -11.98 0.89
C TYR A 13 -23.61 -12.70 2.14
N VAL A 14 -23.46 -14.03 2.20
CA VAL A 14 -24.01 -14.85 3.30
C VAL A 14 -23.09 -14.85 4.53
N PHE A 15 -21.78 -14.92 4.34
CA PHE A 15 -20.84 -15.15 5.45
C PHE A 15 -20.01 -13.92 5.83
N ARG A 16 -20.14 -12.78 5.12
CA ARG A 16 -19.30 -11.57 5.28
C ARG A 16 -17.78 -11.84 5.26
N PHE A 17 -17.38 -13.04 4.86
CA PHE A 17 -16.01 -13.51 4.77
C PHE A 17 -15.90 -14.44 3.55
N ILE A 18 -15.00 -14.12 2.64
CA ILE A 18 -14.74 -14.91 1.44
C ILE A 18 -13.52 -15.78 1.71
N PHE A 19 -13.72 -17.10 1.82
CA PHE A 19 -12.61 -18.06 1.81
C PHE A 19 -12.40 -18.56 0.38
N ALA A 20 -11.85 -17.69 -0.46
CA ALA A 20 -11.31 -18.11 -1.75
C ALA A 20 -9.92 -18.71 -1.51
N ALA A 21 -9.84 -20.02 -1.32
CA ALA A 21 -8.58 -20.76 -1.36
C ALA A 21 -8.36 -21.24 -2.81
N PRO A 22 -7.64 -20.48 -3.67
CA PRO A 22 -7.18 -21.02 -4.94
C PRO A 22 -6.20 -22.17 -4.63
N GLY A 23 -6.37 -23.27 -5.34
CA GLY A 23 -5.69 -24.54 -5.11
C GLY A 23 -4.22 -24.39 -4.76
N ALA A 24 -3.81 -25.13 -3.74
CA ALA A 24 -2.43 -25.25 -3.30
C ALA A 24 -1.56 -25.85 -4.43
N VAL A 25 -1.07 -24.99 -5.32
CA VAL A 25 0.13 -25.29 -6.08
C VAL A 25 1.29 -24.84 -5.22
N PHE A 26 1.80 -25.76 -4.40
CA PHE A 26 3.08 -25.59 -3.73
C PHE A 26 4.17 -25.50 -4.80
N ILE A 27 4.49 -24.28 -5.24
CA ILE A 27 5.76 -24.03 -5.92
C ILE A 27 6.83 -24.07 -4.84
N SER A 28 7.23 -25.29 -4.46
CA SER A 28 8.47 -25.56 -3.73
C SER A 28 9.65 -25.31 -4.67
N GLY A 29 9.89 -24.03 -4.99
CA GLY A 29 11.20 -23.57 -5.38
C GLY A 29 11.92 -23.12 -4.11
N ASN A 30 13.21 -23.43 -3.97
CA ASN A 30 14.05 -22.76 -2.97
C ASN A 30 14.06 -21.25 -3.26
N VAL A 31 13.04 -20.52 -2.78
CA VAL A 31 13.01 -19.07 -2.89
C VAL A 31 14.02 -18.57 -1.88
N ASN A 32 15.23 -18.35 -2.36
CA ASN A 32 16.33 -17.87 -1.55
C ASN A 32 15.87 -16.61 -0.79
N ILE A 33 16.27 -16.45 0.47
CA ILE A 33 15.78 -15.37 1.36
C ILE A 33 15.91 -14.01 0.67
N GLU A 34 17.00 -13.82 -0.08
CA GLU A 34 17.24 -12.63 -0.89
C GLU A 34 16.20 -12.39 -1.99
N ARG A 35 15.88 -13.41 -2.77
CA ARG A 35 14.90 -13.27 -3.87
C ARG A 35 13.51 -12.96 -3.30
N ASN A 36 13.14 -13.64 -2.21
CA ASN A 36 11.86 -13.41 -1.54
C ASN A 36 11.78 -11.99 -0.93
N GLY A 37 12.86 -11.53 -0.30
CA GLY A 37 12.96 -10.18 0.23
C GLY A 37 12.85 -9.10 -0.84
N ARG A 38 13.53 -9.25 -1.98
CA ARG A 38 13.46 -8.32 -3.13
C ARG A 38 12.05 -8.26 -3.73
N ILE A 39 11.41 -9.42 -3.92
CA ILE A 39 10.03 -9.48 -4.45
C ILE A 39 9.07 -8.80 -3.47
N SER A 40 9.17 -9.09 -2.18
CA SER A 40 8.35 -8.45 -1.16
C SER A 40 8.60 -6.95 -1.02
N ALA A 41 9.83 -6.47 -1.25
CA ALA A 41 10.13 -5.04 -1.23
C ALA A 41 9.46 -4.27 -2.38
N ALA A 42 9.20 -4.91 -3.52
CA ALA A 42 8.59 -4.25 -4.67
C ALA A 42 7.20 -3.67 -4.34
N GLY A 43 6.39 -4.37 -3.55
CA GLY A 43 5.05 -3.89 -3.14
C GLY A 43 5.08 -2.57 -2.37
N PRO A 44 5.72 -2.52 -1.18
CA PRO A 44 5.89 -1.28 -0.42
C PRO A 44 6.57 -0.16 -1.20
N ILE A 45 7.59 -0.47 -2.03
CA ILE A 45 8.29 0.54 -2.85
C ILE A 45 7.35 1.15 -3.88
N THR A 46 6.54 0.35 -4.59
CA THR A 46 5.55 0.87 -5.55
C THR A 46 4.54 1.79 -4.86
N ASN A 47 4.07 1.42 -3.66
CA ASN A 47 3.18 2.27 -2.88
C ASN A 47 3.87 3.61 -2.50
N LEU A 48 5.13 3.59 -2.05
CA LEU A 48 5.87 4.83 -1.77
C LEU A 48 6.07 5.69 -3.03
N ILE A 49 6.33 5.08 -4.20
CA ILE A 49 6.43 5.81 -5.47
C ILE A 49 5.10 6.48 -5.82
N LEU A 50 3.98 5.77 -5.69
CA LEU A 50 2.65 6.33 -5.95
C LEU A 50 2.33 7.46 -4.97
N ALA A 51 2.62 7.28 -3.68
CA ALA A 51 2.49 8.34 -2.69
C ALA A 51 3.31 9.58 -3.09
N PHE A 52 4.58 9.39 -3.46
CA PHE A 52 5.44 10.48 -3.90
C PHE A 52 4.88 11.21 -5.13
N VAL A 53 4.32 10.49 -6.11
CA VAL A 53 3.68 11.08 -7.29
C VAL A 53 2.47 11.94 -6.91
N PHE A 54 1.60 11.45 -6.02
CA PHE A 54 0.47 12.26 -5.52
C PHE A 54 0.93 13.46 -4.71
N LEU A 55 1.98 13.32 -3.89
CA LEU A 55 2.58 14.44 -3.17
C LEU A 55 3.12 15.50 -4.13
N LEU A 56 3.77 15.09 -5.23
CA LEU A 56 4.27 16.00 -6.25
C LEU A 56 3.12 16.77 -6.92
N PHE A 57 2.02 16.08 -7.26
CA PHE A 57 0.83 16.75 -7.78
C PHE A 57 0.24 17.74 -6.79
N PHE A 58 0.19 17.40 -5.50
CA PHE A 58 -0.25 18.31 -4.46
C PHE A 58 0.62 19.57 -4.43
N VAL A 59 1.94 19.43 -4.37
CA VAL A 59 2.87 20.57 -4.30
C VAL A 59 2.74 21.47 -5.53
N ILE A 60 2.71 20.89 -6.74
CA ILE A 60 2.55 21.64 -7.99
C ILE A 60 1.23 22.40 -8.00
N LEU A 61 0.09 21.72 -7.79
CA LEU A 61 -1.23 22.37 -7.84
C LEU A 61 -1.43 23.40 -6.73
N ASN A 62 -0.88 23.16 -5.54
CA ASN A 62 -0.95 24.09 -4.42
C ASN A 62 -0.14 25.36 -4.70
N SER A 63 1.08 25.22 -5.25
CA SER A 63 1.94 26.37 -5.59
C SER A 63 1.34 27.33 -6.63
N ILE A 64 0.48 26.83 -7.53
CA ILE A 64 -0.22 27.63 -8.53
C ILE A 64 -1.65 28.01 -8.11
N GLY A 65 -2.05 27.71 -6.88
CA GLY A 65 -3.37 28.04 -6.32
C GLY A 65 -4.55 27.25 -6.91
N LEU A 66 -4.28 26.14 -7.61
CA LEU A 66 -5.31 25.30 -8.23
C LEU A 66 -5.70 24.08 -7.37
N TYR A 67 -4.97 23.80 -6.30
CA TYR A 67 -5.35 22.74 -5.37
C TYR A 67 -6.57 23.13 -4.55
N ASN A 68 -7.62 22.32 -4.61
CA ASN A 68 -8.80 22.45 -3.77
C ASN A 68 -9.32 21.05 -3.39
N PHE A 69 -9.32 20.74 -2.09
CA PHE A 69 -9.78 19.46 -1.56
C PHE A 69 -11.27 19.17 -1.88
N GLU A 70 -12.11 20.18 -2.06
CA GLU A 70 -13.53 19.95 -2.40
C GLU A 70 -13.74 19.48 -3.84
N THR A 71 -12.72 19.63 -4.69
CA THR A 71 -12.78 19.13 -6.07
C THR A 71 -12.48 17.63 -6.12
N PHE A 72 -13.06 16.95 -7.10
CA PHE A 72 -12.81 15.52 -7.34
C PHE A 72 -11.30 15.21 -7.49
N VAL A 73 -10.58 16.06 -8.23
CA VAL A 73 -9.12 15.92 -8.44
C VAL A 73 -8.35 16.11 -7.13
N GLY A 74 -8.70 17.13 -6.33
CA GLY A 74 -8.07 17.36 -5.03
C GLY A 74 -8.24 16.20 -4.06
N ARG A 75 -9.44 15.57 -4.04
CA ARG A 75 -9.70 14.36 -3.24
C ARG A 75 -8.88 13.17 -3.73
N ILE A 76 -8.79 12.94 -5.05
CA ILE A 76 -7.94 11.87 -5.60
C ILE A 76 -6.49 12.05 -5.16
N ILE A 77 -5.96 13.27 -5.22
CA ILE A 77 -4.59 13.55 -4.82
C ILE A 77 -4.38 13.28 -3.33
N ALA A 78 -5.26 13.82 -2.49
CA ALA A 78 -5.19 13.65 -1.04
C ALA A 78 -5.29 12.17 -0.65
N PHE A 79 -6.36 11.48 -1.06
CA PHE A 79 -6.56 10.06 -0.75
C PHE A 79 -5.53 9.17 -1.42
N GLY A 80 -5.08 9.50 -2.63
CA GLY A 80 -4.00 8.80 -3.32
C GLY A 80 -2.71 8.81 -2.52
N PHE A 81 -2.31 9.97 -1.99
CA PHE A 81 -1.16 10.08 -1.09
C PHE A 81 -1.36 9.29 0.21
N PHE A 82 -2.50 9.49 0.88
CA PHE A 82 -2.82 8.87 2.16
C PHE A 82 -2.84 7.35 2.07
N ILE A 83 -3.64 6.79 1.16
CA ILE A 83 -3.83 5.35 1.02
C ILE A 83 -2.51 4.66 0.69
N ASN A 84 -1.74 5.21 -0.25
CA ASN A 84 -0.47 4.60 -0.65
C ASN A 84 0.60 4.67 0.47
N SER A 85 0.68 5.78 1.20
CA SER A 85 1.61 5.91 2.33
C SER A 85 1.29 4.89 3.43
N TRP A 86 0.00 4.77 3.78
CA TRP A 86 -0.45 3.80 4.78
C TRP A 86 -0.30 2.35 4.30
N LEU A 87 -0.64 2.03 3.05
CA LEU A 87 -0.44 0.69 2.49
C LEU A 87 1.04 0.28 2.50
N ALA A 88 1.95 1.20 2.19
CA ALA A 88 3.38 0.95 2.32
C ALA A 88 3.77 0.57 3.76
N LEU A 89 3.30 1.33 4.75
CA LEU A 89 3.57 1.05 6.17
C LEU A 89 2.93 -0.24 6.67
N PHE A 90 1.67 -0.50 6.32
CA PHE A 90 0.98 -1.73 6.69
C PHE A 90 1.70 -2.97 6.14
N ASN A 91 2.17 -2.90 4.89
CA ASN A 91 2.94 -4.00 4.31
C ASN A 91 4.30 -4.19 4.99
N MET A 92 4.85 -3.16 5.64
CA MET A 92 6.11 -3.23 6.37
C MET A 92 5.99 -3.76 7.79
N ILE A 93 4.81 -4.14 8.28
CA ILE A 93 4.66 -4.78 9.60
C ILE A 93 5.48 -6.09 9.62
N PRO A 94 6.42 -6.27 10.57
CA PRO A 94 7.32 -7.43 10.60
C PRO A 94 6.65 -8.66 11.25
N PHE A 95 5.42 -8.98 10.84
CA PHE A 95 4.61 -10.06 11.41
C PHE A 95 3.90 -10.88 10.33
N TRP A 96 3.48 -12.11 10.67
CA TRP A 96 2.64 -12.96 9.82
C TRP A 96 3.16 -13.15 8.38
N ASN A 97 2.29 -12.93 7.39
CA ASN A 97 2.52 -13.02 5.95
C ASN A 97 2.80 -11.65 5.31
N PHE A 98 2.94 -10.58 6.11
CA PHE A 98 3.28 -9.25 5.61
C PHE A 98 4.68 -9.24 4.98
N ASP A 99 4.85 -8.38 3.98
CA ASP A 99 6.10 -8.25 3.23
C ASP A 99 7.27 -7.80 4.13
N GLY A 100 6.99 -6.96 5.12
CA GLY A 100 7.94 -6.44 6.10
C GLY A 100 8.73 -7.53 6.82
N LYS A 101 8.10 -8.67 7.14
CA LYS A 101 8.80 -9.81 7.75
C LYS A 101 9.88 -10.37 6.81
N LYS A 102 9.55 -10.56 5.54
CA LYS A 102 10.47 -11.13 4.53
C LYS A 102 11.60 -10.15 4.22
N ILE A 103 11.28 -8.85 4.12
CA ILE A 103 12.25 -7.79 3.89
C ILE A 103 13.18 -7.65 5.10
N PHE A 104 12.66 -7.70 6.33
CA PHE A 104 13.45 -7.64 7.55
C PHE A 104 14.45 -8.79 7.67
N LEU A 105 14.02 -10.02 7.30
CA LEU A 105 14.89 -11.19 7.28
C LEU A 105 15.95 -11.12 6.17
N TRP A 106 15.65 -10.49 5.04
CA TRP A 106 16.59 -10.31 3.94
C TRP A 106 17.60 -9.19 4.21
N ASN A 107 17.13 -7.98 4.53
CA ASN A 107 17.98 -6.81 4.74
C ASN A 107 17.30 -5.80 5.67
N LYS A 108 17.80 -5.71 6.91
CA LYS A 108 17.29 -4.78 7.93
C LYS A 108 17.45 -3.31 7.55
N THR A 109 18.50 -2.96 6.81
CA THR A 109 18.73 -1.58 6.34
C THR A 109 17.67 -1.17 5.33
N VAL A 110 17.38 -2.03 4.34
CA VAL A 110 16.31 -1.78 3.35
C VAL A 110 14.95 -1.67 4.06
N TYR A 111 14.69 -2.57 5.01
CA TYR A 111 13.48 -2.50 5.84
C TYR A 111 13.34 -1.14 6.54
N LEU A 112 14.40 -0.70 7.24
CA LEU A 112 14.38 0.55 8.00
C LEU A 112 14.19 1.76 7.10
N VAL A 113 14.82 1.79 5.92
CA VAL A 113 14.65 2.88 4.94
C VAL A 113 13.21 2.97 4.46
N ILE A 114 12.59 1.85 4.07
CA ILE A 114 11.20 1.85 3.59
C ILE A 114 10.25 2.31 4.70
N VAL A 115 10.43 1.83 5.94
CA VAL A 115 9.64 2.27 7.10
C VAL A 115 9.84 3.76 7.36
N ALA A 116 11.08 4.25 7.38
CA ALA A 116 11.38 5.65 7.64
C ALA A 116 10.70 6.57 6.61
N VAL A 117 10.78 6.23 5.32
CA VAL A 117 10.11 7.01 4.25
C VAL A 117 8.59 6.93 4.39
N GLY A 118 8.01 5.76 4.65
CA GLY A 118 6.57 5.61 4.84
C GLY A 118 6.04 6.39 6.06
N VAL A 119 6.81 6.40 7.15
CA VAL A 119 6.49 7.15 8.38
C VAL A 119 6.57 8.64 8.08
N MET A 120 7.64 9.10 7.41
CA MET A 120 7.79 10.49 7.00
C MET A 120 6.61 10.95 6.14
N PHE A 121 6.18 10.15 5.16
CA PHE A 121 5.02 10.49 4.33
C PHE A 121 3.73 10.51 5.14
N SER A 122 3.56 9.58 6.07
CA SER A 122 2.37 9.55 6.94
C SER A 122 2.30 10.76 7.88
N PHE A 123 3.44 11.29 8.34
CA PHE A 123 3.47 12.55 9.09
C PHE A 123 3.26 13.79 8.20
N PHE A 124 3.52 13.69 6.90
CA PHE A 124 3.30 14.79 5.95
C PHE A 124 1.82 14.99 5.58
N ILE A 125 0.91 14.17 6.13
CA ILE A 125 -0.53 14.36 6.06
C ILE A 125 -0.88 15.63 6.87
N SER A 126 -0.83 16.77 6.20
CA SER A 126 -1.07 18.09 6.79
C SER A 126 -2.51 18.56 6.58
N PRO A 127 -3.01 19.51 7.41
CA PRO A 127 -4.32 20.15 7.20
C PRO A 127 -4.49 20.77 5.80
N SER A 128 -3.37 21.14 5.16
CA SER A 128 -3.37 21.66 3.80
C SER A 128 -3.76 20.61 2.75
N ILE A 129 -3.48 19.32 3.00
CA ILE A 129 -3.87 18.18 2.14
C ILE A 129 -5.23 17.63 2.58
N PHE A 130 -5.51 17.63 3.88
CA PHE A 130 -6.77 17.18 4.47
C PHE A 130 -7.31 18.26 5.40
N PRO A 131 -8.19 19.16 4.92
CA PRO A 131 -8.72 20.27 5.73
C PRO A 131 -9.58 19.81 6.91
N PHE A 132 -9.96 18.53 6.94
CA PHE A 132 -10.61 17.89 8.08
C PHE A 132 -9.57 17.03 8.80
N SER A 133 -9.08 17.53 9.94
CA SER A 133 -8.38 16.70 10.91
C SER A 133 -9.34 15.61 11.37
N PHE A 134 -8.93 14.34 11.28
CA PHE A 134 -9.64 13.21 11.89
C PHE A 134 -9.63 13.30 13.41
#